data_AF-A0A2V7DGR1-F1
#
_entry.id   AF-A0A2V7DGR1-F1
#
_cell.length_a   1.000
_cell.length_b   1.000
_cell.length_c   1.000
_cell.angle_alpha   90.00
_cell.angle_beta   90.00
_cell.angle_gamma   90.00
#
_symmetry.space_group_name_H-M   'P 1'
#
loop_
_entity.id
_entity.type
_entity.pdbx_description
1 polymer ?
#
loop_
_entity_poly.entity_id
_entity_poly.type
_entity_poly.pdbx_seq_one_letter_code
_entity_poly.pdbx_strand_id
1 'polypeptide(L)' 'EILSSARGLIERHGLRAFDAIHLASALGLQAAANEPVTFVAADQRLLRAAAGERLATVNPEAARGR' A
#
# COMPACT_ATOMS: atom_id res chain seq x y z
N GLU A 1 -15.46 1.79 -6.72
CA GLU A 1 -14.62 1.76 -5.50
C GLU A 1 -13.12 2.01 -5.73
N ILE A 2 -12.33 1.03 -6.20
CA ILE A 2 -10.85 1.12 -6.15
C ILE A 2 -10.27 2.36 -6.86
N LEU A 3 -10.74 2.71 -8.06
CA LEU A 3 -10.23 3.89 -8.78
C LEU A 3 -10.52 5.22 -8.06
N SER A 4 -11.65 5.32 -7.37
CA SER A 4 -12.01 6.50 -6.57
C SER A 4 -11.10 6.59 -5.33
N SER A 5 -10.89 5.47 -4.63
CA SER A 5 -9.94 5.41 -3.51
C SER A 5 -8.51 5.73 -3.93
N ALA A 6 -8.07 5.22 -5.09
CA ALA A 6 -6.75 5.50 -5.65
C ALA A 6 -6.56 7.00 -5.91
N ARG A 7 -7.58 7.70 -6.44
CA ARG A 7 -7.52 9.16 -6.61
C ARG A 7 -7.23 9.89 -5.28
N GLY A 8 -7.94 9.53 -4.23
CA GLY A 8 -7.71 10.11 -2.90
C GLY A 8 -6.31 9.82 -2.35
N LEU A 9 -5.76 8.63 -2.61
CA LEU A 9 -4.40 8.26 -2.21
C LEU A 9 -3.32 9.04 -2.99
N ILE A 10 -3.57 9.33 -4.27
CA ILE A 10 -2.70 10.20 -5.07
C ILE A 10 -2.61 11.59 -4.43
N GLU A 11 -3.76 12.16 -4.04
CA GLU A 11 -3.83 13.50 -3.44
C GLU A 11 -3.17 13.54 -2.06
N ARG A 12 -3.39 12.53 -1.20
CA ARG A 12 -2.85 12.51 0.17
C ARG A 12 -1.35 12.20 0.24
N HIS A 13 -0.86 11.30 -0.61
CA HIS A 13 0.48 10.73 -0.49
C HIS A 13 1.39 11.01 -1.70
N GLY A 14 0.89 11.69 -2.74
CA GLY A 14 1.66 11.98 -3.95
C GLY A 14 2.07 10.73 -4.73
N LEU A 15 1.24 9.68 -4.70
CA LEU A 15 1.53 8.40 -5.36
C LEU A 15 1.34 8.49 -6.89
N ARG A 16 2.07 7.64 -7.62
CA ARG A 16 1.78 7.40 -9.04
C ARG A 16 0.53 6.54 -9.17
N ALA A 17 -0.13 6.59 -10.33
CA ALA A 17 -1.40 5.92 -10.55
C ALA A 17 -1.38 4.41 -10.18
N PHE A 18 -0.37 3.66 -10.63
CA PHE A 18 -0.29 2.23 -10.31
C PHE A 18 0.05 1.96 -8.83
N ASP A 19 0.89 2.80 -8.22
CA ASP A 19 1.21 2.70 -6.79
C ASP A 19 -0.06 2.94 -5.94
N ALA A 20 -0.89 3.91 -6.33
CA ALA A 20 -2.15 4.23 -5.69
C ALA A 20 -3.22 3.14 -5.90
N ILE A 21 -3.31 2.56 -7.10
CA ILE A 21 -4.23 1.44 -7.38
C ILE A 21 -3.84 0.20 -6.56
N HIS A 22 -2.54 -0.09 -6.45
CA HIS A 22 -2.05 -1.19 -5.64
C HIS A 22 -2.42 -1.00 -4.16
N LEU A 23 -2.14 0.18 -3.59
CA LEU A 23 -2.50 0.50 -2.21
C LEU A 23 -4.02 0.49 -1.98
N ALA A 24 -4.80 1.07 -2.90
CA ALA A 24 -6.27 1.05 -2.82
C ALA A 24 -6.82 -0.38 -2.82
N SER A 25 -6.25 -1.26 -3.65
CA SER A 25 -6.64 -2.68 -3.72
C SER A 25 -6.35 -3.40 -2.41
N ALA A 26 -5.17 -3.17 -1.83
CA ALA A 26 -4.80 -3.77 -0.55
C ALA A 26 -5.69 -3.30 0.62
N LEU A 27 -6.05 -2.02 0.66
CA LEU A 27 -6.99 -1.48 1.65
C LEU A 27 -8.40 -2.06 1.47
N GLY A 28 -8.84 -2.20 0.21
CA GLY A 28 -10.10 -2.86 -0.11
C GLY A 28 -10.12 -4.32 0.35
N LEU A 29 -9.02 -5.04 0.13
CA LEU A 29 -8.87 -6.41 0.63
C LEU A 29 -8.86 -6.47 2.15
N GLN A 30 -8.13 -5.57 2.83
CA GLN A 30 -8.09 -5.51 4.29
C GLN A 30 -9.48 -5.28 4.91
N ALA A 31 -10.32 -4.49 4.25
CA ALA A 31 -11.70 -4.24 4.70
C ALA A 31 -12.63 -5.45 4.48
N ALA A 32 -12.33 -6.28 3.49
CA ALA A 32 -13.15 -7.45 3.12
C ALA A 32 -12.67 -8.77 3.75
N ALA A 33 -11.40 -8.85 4.15
CA ALA A 33 -10.79 -10.06 4.69
C ALA A 33 -11.01 -10.19 6.21
N ASN A 34 -11.12 -11.43 6.68
CA ASN A 34 -11.13 -11.77 8.11
C ASN A 34 -9.72 -11.91 8.71
N GLU A 35 -8.69 -11.59 7.94
CA GLU A 35 -7.29 -11.68 8.35
C GLU A 35 -6.52 -10.40 8.00
N PRO A 36 -5.44 -10.06 8.74
CA PRO A 36 -4.60 -8.90 8.45
C PRO A 36 -3.90 -9.04 7.09
N VAL A 37 -3.95 -7.98 6.29
CA VAL A 37 -3.24 -7.89 5.01
C VAL A 37 -1.88 -7.25 5.23
N THR A 38 -0.81 -7.91 4.78
CA THR A 38 0.54 -7.33 4.73
C THR A 38 0.81 -6.77 3.35
N PHE A 39 1.15 -5.48 3.29
CA PHE A 39 1.53 -4.80 2.06
C PHE A 39 3.02 -4.96 1.78
N VAL A 40 3.36 -5.57 0.64
CA VAL A 40 4.75 -5.86 0.27
C VAL A 40 5.15 -5.02 -0.93
N ALA A 41 6.24 -4.26 -0.81
CA ALA A 41 6.82 -3.49 -1.91
C ALA A 41 8.29 -3.20 -1.64
N ALA A 42 9.11 -3.05 -2.68
CA ALA A 42 10.50 -2.59 -2.55
C ALA A 42 10.60 -1.05 -2.41
N ASP A 43 9.62 -0.32 -2.98
CA ASP A 43 9.60 1.14 -2.96
C ASP A 43 9.29 1.67 -1.56
N GLN A 44 10.28 2.32 -0.94
CA GLN A 44 10.16 2.88 0.41
C GLN A 44 9.12 4.00 0.55
N ARG A 45 8.88 4.79 -0.51
CA ARG A 45 7.84 5.83 -0.47
C ARG A 45 6.46 5.18 -0.46
N LEU A 46 6.26 4.13 -1.25
CA LEU A 46 5.00 3.38 -1.26
C LEU A 46 4.76 2.65 0.06
N LEU A 47 5.79 2.04 0.65
CA LEU A 47 5.68 1.42 1.98
C LEU A 47 5.31 2.45 3.06
N ARG A 48 5.89 3.66 3.03
CA ARG A 48 5.50 4.73 3.97
C ARG A 48 4.04 5.15 3.80
N ALA A 49 3.56 5.25 2.56
CA ALA A 49 2.15 5.55 2.30
C ALA A 49 1.23 4.44 2.83
N ALA A 50 1.58 3.17 2.59
CA ALA A 50 0.83 2.02 3.08
C ALA A 50 0.79 1.96 4.62
N ALA A 51 1.92 2.21 5.28
CA ALA A 51 1.98 2.31 6.74
C ALA A 51 1.15 3.48 7.27
N GLY A 52 1.15 4.62 6.58
CA GLY A 52 0.29 5.77 6.89
C GLY A 52 -1.21 5.47 6.79
N GLU A 53 -1.59 4.53 5.93
CA GLU A 53 -2.96 4.00 5.81
C GLU A 53 -3.22 2.79 6.74
N ARG A 54 -2.31 2.53 7.70
CA ARG A 54 -2.40 1.49 8.75
C ARG A 54 -2.31 0.03 8.27
N LEU A 55 -1.69 -0.21 7.12
CA LEU A 55 -1.31 -1.57 6.71
C LEU A 55 0.03 -1.97 7.35
N ALA A 56 0.16 -3.25 7.71
CA ALA A 56 1.46 -3.85 7.97
C ALA A 56 2.28 -3.83 6.67
N THR A 57 3.59 -3.57 6.77
CA THR A 57 4.45 -3.40 5.57
C THR A 57 5.71 -4.25 5.65
N VAL A 58 6.13 -4.78 4.49
CA VAL A 58 7.38 -5.51 4.36
C VAL A 58 8.14 -5.02 3.13
N ASN A 59 9.40 -4.65 3.32
CA ASN A 59 10.34 -4.53 2.22
C ASN A 59 11.02 -5.90 1.98
N PRO A 60 10.75 -6.58 0.85
CA PRO A 60 11.35 -7.88 0.57
C PRO A 60 12.87 -7.81 0.34
N GLU A 61 13.42 -6.62 0.08
CA GLU A 61 14.84 -6.42 -0.16
C GLU A 61 15.64 -6.21 1.14
N ALA A 62 14.97 -5.90 2.27
CA ALA A 62 15.64 -5.63 3.53
C ALA A 62 16.41 -6.87 4.08
N ALA A 63 15.98 -8.08 3.73
CA ALA A 63 16.63 -9.32 4.16
C ALA A 63 17.82 -9.74 3.27
N ARG A 64 18.02 -9.10 2.11
CA ARG A 64 19.08 -9.46 1.14
C ARG A 64 20.44 -8.84 1.44
N GLY A 65 20.56 -8.02 2.50
CA GLY A 65 21.79 -7.37 2.93
C GLY A 65 22.50 -8.04 4.10
N ARG A 66 22.69 -9.37 4.05
CA ARG A 66 23.57 -10.12 4.96
C ARG A 66 24.55 -10.96 4.17
#